data_AF-A0A645I4P8-F1
#
_entry.id   AF-A0A645I4P8-F1
#
_cell.length_a   1.000
_cell.length_b   1.000
_cell.length_c   1.000
_cell.angle_alpha   90.00
_cell.angle_beta   90.00
_cell.angle_gamma   90.00
#
_symmetry.space_group_name_H-M   'P 1'
#
loop_
_entity.id
_entity.type
_entity.pdbx_description
1 polymer ?
#
loop_
_entity_poly.entity_id
_entity_poly.type
_entity_poly.pdbx_seq_one_letter_code
_entity_poly.pdbx_strand_id
1 'polypeptide(L)'
;MVTAYLELAELQALNRKPMYMKDWIERLDDFLKMTGNDILKNAGTISHERALKKANAEYLKYKELTKNELSEAEKHFVKQIETTAKKLNPKKPKNQ
;
A
#
# COMPACT_ATOMS: atom_id res chain seq x y z
N MET A 1 5.31 1.42 -11.14
CA MET A 1 6.74 1.04 -11.19
C MET A 1 6.96 -0.36 -10.63
N VAL A 2 6.57 -0.65 -9.38
CA VAL A 2 6.68 -2.01 -8.80
C VAL A 2 5.82 -3.03 -9.57
N THR A 3 4.59 -2.67 -9.92
CA THR A 3 3.67 -3.54 -10.67
C THR A 3 4.26 -4.02 -12.01
N ALA A 4 4.78 -3.11 -12.82
CA ALA A 4 5.39 -3.43 -14.12
C ALA A 4 6.61 -4.36 -14.00
N TYR A 5 7.41 -4.21 -12.93
CA TYR A 5 8.53 -5.12 -12.69
C TYR A 5 8.06 -6.53 -12.31
N LEU A 6 6.98 -6.65 -11.52
CA LEU A 6 6.39 -7.94 -11.17
C LEU A 6 5.75 -8.64 -12.39
N GLU A 7 5.07 -7.90 -13.26
CA GLU A 7 4.51 -8.44 -14.50
C GLU A 7 5.60 -8.97 -15.43
N LEU A 8 6.73 -8.25 -15.54
CA LEU A 8 7.89 -8.73 -16.28
C LEU A 8 8.43 -10.03 -15.68
N ALA A 9 8.49 -10.10 -14.35
CA ALA A 9 8.98 -11.28 -13.65
C ALA A 9 8.08 -12.51 -13.89
N GLU A 10 6.76 -12.30 -13.83
CA GLU A 10 5.75 -13.31 -14.14
C GLU A 10 5.89 -13.82 -15.57
N LEU A 11 6.09 -12.92 -16.54
CA LEU A 11 6.30 -13.30 -17.94
C LEU A 11 7.58 -14.14 -18.13
N GLN A 12 8.66 -13.85 -17.41
CA GLN A 12 9.88 -14.67 -17.45
C GLN A 12 9.64 -16.06 -16.86
N ALA A 13 8.88 -16.14 -15.76
CA ALA A 13 8.52 -17.40 -15.11
C ALA A 13 7.62 -18.26 -16.02
N LEU A 14 6.62 -17.66 -16.67
CA LEU A 14 5.74 -18.31 -17.64
C LEU A 14 6.52 -18.87 -18.84
N ASN A 15 7.53 -18.14 -19.30
CA ASN A 15 8.43 -18.57 -20.37
C ASN A 15 9.45 -19.63 -19.93
N ARG A 16 9.36 -20.13 -18.68
CA ARG A 16 10.25 -21.15 -18.11
C ARG A 16 11.73 -20.80 -18.24
N LYS A 17 12.07 -19.51 -18.13
CA LYS A 17 13.45 -19.06 -18.10
C LYS A 17 13.96 -19.15 -16.65
N PRO A 18 14.84 -20.10 -16.32
CA PRO A 18 15.39 -20.17 -14.98
C PRO A 18 16.24 -18.92 -14.71
N MET A 19 15.95 -18.25 -13.61
CA MET A 19 16.75 -17.13 -13.10
C MET A 19 17.03 -17.33 -11.62
N TYR A 20 18.24 -16.98 -11.22
CA TYR A 20 18.70 -16.98 -9.84
C TYR A 20 18.58 -15.57 -9.25
N MET A 21 18.60 -15.46 -7.92
CA MET A 21 18.49 -14.15 -7.23
C MET A 21 19.52 -13.13 -7.72
N LYS A 22 20.72 -13.57 -8.11
CA LYS A 22 21.75 -12.68 -8.70
C LYS A 22 21.30 -12.06 -10.04
N ASP A 23 20.61 -12.83 -10.88
CA ASP A 23 20.18 -12.38 -12.22
C ASP A 23 19.03 -11.37 -12.09
N TRP A 24 18.20 -11.52 -11.05
CA TRP A 24 17.14 -10.57 -10.72
C TRP A 24 17.68 -9.21 -10.27
N ILE A 25 18.83 -9.17 -9.60
CA ILE A 25 19.47 -7.91 -9.20
C ILE A 25 19.89 -7.13 -10.46
N GLU A 26 20.59 -7.78 -11.40
CA GLU A 26 21.01 -7.15 -12.65
C GLU A 26 19.79 -6.68 -13.47
N ARG A 27 18.73 -7.50 -13.53
CA ARG A 27 17.48 -7.13 -14.22
C ARG A 27 16.76 -5.95 -13.58
N LEU A 28 16.78 -5.84 -12.26
CA LEU A 28 16.21 -4.69 -11.55
C LEU A 28 16.99 -3.42 -11.88
N ASP A 29 18.31 -3.51 -11.85
CA ASP A 29 19.22 -2.41 -12.19
C ASP A 29 18.97 -1.89 -13.61
N ASP A 30 18.85 -2.78 -14.59
CA ASP A 30 18.54 -2.42 -15.97
C ASP A 30 17.15 -1.80 -16.12
N PHE A 31 16.15 -2.33 -15.41
CA PHE A 31 14.80 -1.78 -15.40
C PHE A 31 14.77 -0.35 -14.83
N LEU A 32 15.50 -0.11 -13.75
CA LEU A 32 15.62 1.22 -13.15
C LEU A 32 16.27 2.22 -14.11
N LYS A 33 17.38 1.85 -14.76
CA LYS A 33 18.03 2.69 -15.79
C LYS A 33 17.10 3.01 -16.95
N MET A 34 16.40 2.00 -17.48
CA MET A 34 15.48 2.18 -18.61
C MET A 34 14.33 3.13 -18.30
N THR A 35 13.90 3.16 -17.04
CA THR A 35 12.81 4.03 -16.56
C THR A 35 13.30 5.41 -16.09
N GLY A 36 14.58 5.73 -16.32
CA GLY A 36 15.19 7.03 -16.01
C GLY A 36 15.59 7.20 -14.54
N ASN A 37 15.64 6.11 -13.76
CA ASN A 37 16.06 6.15 -12.36
C ASN A 37 17.56 5.83 -12.25
N ASP A 38 18.26 6.60 -11.42
CA ASP A 38 19.67 6.34 -11.10
C ASP A 38 19.80 5.17 -10.13
N ILE A 39 20.79 4.32 -10.38
CA ILE A 39 21.14 3.23 -9.47
C ILE A 39 22.05 3.77 -8.37
N LEU A 40 21.65 3.53 -7.12
CA LEU A 40 22.48 3.77 -5.94
C LEU A 40 23.71 2.87 -5.97
N LYS A 41 24.87 3.45 -6.29
CA LYS A 41 26.17 2.73 -6.28
C LYS A 41 26.71 2.46 -4.87
N ASN A 42 26.15 3.12 -3.86
CA ASN A 42 26.52 2.99 -2.46
C ASN A 42 25.26 3.10 -1.58
N ALA A 43 25.37 2.74 -0.30
CA ALA A 43 24.27 2.84 0.67
C ALA A 43 23.82 4.29 0.97
N GLY A 44 24.33 5.28 0.23
CA GLY A 44 24.16 6.70 0.49
C GLY A 44 24.91 7.18 1.73
N THR A 45 24.69 8.45 2.09
CA THR A 45 25.25 9.09 3.30
C THR A 45 24.21 9.25 4.41
N ILE A 46 22.98 8.77 4.19
CA ILE A 46 21.89 8.93 5.14
C ILE A 46 21.98 7.83 6.18
N SER A 47 22.27 8.21 7.43
CA SER A 47 22.27 7.28 8.56
C SER A 47 20.87 6.74 8.83
N HIS A 48 20.82 5.54 9.42
CA HIS A 48 19.59 4.91 9.86
C HIS A 48 18.73 5.83 10.75
N GLU A 49 19.38 6.56 11.66
CA GLU A 49 18.72 7.52 12.55
C GLU A 49 18.01 8.65 11.76
N ARG A 50 18.65 9.16 10.71
CA ARG A 50 18.08 10.20 9.86
C ARG A 50 16.89 9.69 9.05
N ALA A 51 16.96 8.44 8.58
CA ALA A 51 15.83 7.80 7.90
C ALA A 51 14.62 7.62 8.84
N LEU A 52 14.85 7.15 10.07
CA LEU A 52 13.80 7.01 11.10
C LEU A 52 13.17 8.35 11.46
N LYS A 53 13.98 9.40 11.67
CA LYS A 53 13.46 10.75 11.96
C LYS A 53 12.55 11.24 10.84
N LYS A 54 12.94 11.04 9.58
CA LYS A 54 12.11 11.43 8.42
C LYS A 54 10.82 10.60 8.36
N ALA A 55 10.90 9.29 8.52
CA ALA A 55 9.73 8.41 8.50
C ALA A 55 8.71 8.78 9.58
N ASN A 56 9.18 9.03 10.81
CA ASN A 56 8.33 9.45 11.92
C ASN A 56 7.69 10.83 11.65
N ALA A 57 8.46 11.79 11.11
CA ALA A 57 7.93 13.11 10.78
C ALA A 57 6.81 13.04 9.73
N GLU A 58 7.00 12.27 8.66
CA GLU A 58 5.97 12.08 7.62
C GLU A 58 4.75 11.31 8.15
N TYR A 59 4.96 10.30 9.01
CA TYR A 59 3.87 9.59 9.67
C TYR A 59 3.02 10.51 10.55
N LEU A 60 3.64 11.41 11.32
CA LEU A 60 2.91 12.36 12.17
C LEU A 60 2.06 13.32 11.33
N LYS A 61 2.60 13.84 10.21
CA LYS A 61 1.83 14.66 9.27
C LYS A 61 0.64 13.90 8.69
N TYR A 62 0.87 12.67 8.22
CA TYR A 62 -0.18 11.82 7.70
C TYR A 62 -1.27 11.56 8.75
N LYS A 63 -0.86 11.25 9.98
CA LYS A 63 -1.77 11.01 11.10
C LYS A 63 -2.60 12.24 11.45
N GLU A 64 -2.03 13.44 11.36
CA GLU A 64 -2.78 14.68 11.56
C GLU A 64 -3.79 14.92 10.44
N LEU A 65 -3.40 14.70 9.18
CA LEU A 65 -4.28 14.81 8.01
C LEU A 65 -5.45 13.84 8.06
N THR A 66 -5.20 12.59 8.47
CA THR A 66 -6.22 11.51 8.53
C THR A 66 -6.95 11.45 9.87
N LYS A 67 -6.70 12.38 10.79
CA LYS A 67 -7.28 12.36 12.15
C LYS A 67 -8.81 12.34 12.18
N ASN A 68 -9.45 12.97 11.19
CA ASN A 68 -10.91 13.06 11.09
C ASN A 68 -11.52 12.03 10.13
N GLU A 69 -10.69 11.19 9.51
CA GLU A 69 -11.17 10.11 8.66
C GLU A 69 -11.58 8.93 9.55
N LEU A 70 -12.82 8.47 9.41
CA LEU A 70 -13.20 7.21 10.04
C LEU A 70 -12.34 6.09 9.43
N SER A 71 -11.70 5.33 10.29
CA SER A 71 -11.09 4.07 9.91
C SER A 71 -12.12 3.16 9.26
N GLU A 72 -11.70 2.28 8.34
CA GLU A 72 -12.58 1.28 7.73
C GLU A 72 -13.36 0.50 8.80
N ALA A 73 -12.71 0.15 9.91
CA ALA A 73 -13.36 -0.52 11.03
C ALA A 73 -14.51 0.31 11.66
N GLU A 74 -14.32 1.62 11.80
CA GLU A 74 -15.33 2.53 12.35
C GLU A 74 -16.49 2.73 11.37
N LYS A 75 -16.22 2.82 10.07
CA LYS A 75 -17.27 2.84 9.03
C LYS A 75 -18.10 1.56 9.05
N HIS A 76 -17.44 0.41 9.16
CA HIS A 76 -18.12 -0.88 9.29
C HIS A 76 -18.99 -0.94 10.54
N PHE A 77 -18.50 -0.40 11.67
CA PHE A 77 -19.25 -0.36 12.92
C PHE A 77 -20.51 0.51 12.83
N VAL A 78 -20.38 1.74 12.31
CA VAL A 78 -21.54 2.64 12.08
C VAL A 78 -22.57 1.97 11.17
N LYS A 79 -22.12 1.35 10.07
CA LYS A 79 -23.00 0.61 9.15
C LYS A 79 -23.72 -0.53 9.87
N GLN A 80 -23.05 -1.28 10.75
CA GLN A 80 -23.69 -2.34 11.53
C GLN A 80 -24.72 -1.80 12.52
N ILE A 81 -24.45 -0.67 13.19
CA ILE A 81 -25.41 0.00 14.07
C ILE A 81 -26.64 0.44 13.27
N GLU A 82 -26.47 1.09 12.12
CA GLU A 82 -27.59 1.51 11.26
C GLU A 82 -28.44 0.32 10.78
N THR A 83 -27.77 -0.77 10.38
CA THR A 83 -28.45 -1.99 9.90
C THR A 83 -29.26 -2.62 11.02
N THR A 84 -28.72 -2.63 12.24
CA THR A 84 -29.37 -3.14 13.44
C THR A 84 -30.55 -2.25 13.85
N ALA A 85 -30.37 -0.94 13.84
CA ALA A 85 -31.43 0.03 14.13
C ALA A 85 -32.61 -0.07 13.13
N LYS A 86 -32.32 -0.28 11.84
CA LYS A 86 -33.36 -0.51 10.81
C LYS A 86 -34.14 -1.81 11.04
N LYS A 87 -33.51 -2.86 11.57
CA LYS A 87 -34.17 -4.14 11.89
C LYS A 87 -35.03 -4.05 13.16
N LEU A 88 -34.68 -3.16 14.09
CA LEU A 88 -35.37 -3.00 15.38
C LEU A 88 -36.57 -2.03 15.35
N ASN A 89 -36.78 -1.28 14.27
CA ASN A 89 -37.98 -0.45 14.09
C ASN A 89 -39.07 -1.23 13.30
N PRO A 90 -40.05 -1.88 13.97
CA PRO A 90 -41.21 -2.39 13.28
C PRO A 90 -42.04 -1.21 12.74
N LYS A 91 -42.31 -1.18 11.42
CA LYS A 91 -43.31 -0.27 10.84
C LYS A 91 -44.61 -0.42 11.64
N LYS A 92 -45.05 0.63 12.34
CA LYS A 92 -46.38 0.67 12.99
C LYS A 92 -47.44 0.32 11.94
N PRO A 93 -48.32 -0.67 12.17
CA PRO A 93 -49.45 -0.89 11.29
C PRO A 93 -50.37 0.34 11.33
N LYS A 94 -50.72 0.87 10.15
CA LYS A 94 -51.79 1.85 9.99
C LYS A 94 -53.10 1.12 10.30
N ASN A 95 -53.74 1.45 11.42
CA ASN A 95 -55.15 1.09 11.62
C ASN A 95 -56.00 1.83 10.59
N GLN A 96 -56.71 1.08 9.76
CA GLN A 96 -57.93 1.50 9.07
C GLN A 96 -59.12 1.13 9.94
#